data_AF-A0A5N5U7S6-F1
#
_entry.id   AF-A0A5N5U7S6-F1
#
_cell.length_a   1.000
_cell.length_b   1.000
_cell.length_c   1.000
_cell.angle_alpha   90.00
_cell.angle_beta   90.00
_cell.angle_gamma   90.00
#
_symmetry.space_group_name_H-M   'P 1'
#
loop_
_entity.id
_entity.type
_entity.pdbx_description
1 polymer ?
#
loop_
_entity_poly.entity_id
_entity_poly.type
_entity_poly.pdbx_seq_one_letter_code
_entity_poly.pdbx_strand_id
1 'polypeptide(L)'
;MGTVSARLSEDMEAELESYLDAEGVDRSTAVRQLLAEQLSTWREERAVEQVIRGEITLSAAAEVAGVDVWTLAALVRDREQSWVDSEGIEADIESFDA
;
A
#
# COMPACT_ATOMS: atom_id res chain seq x y z
N MET A 1 -6.86 7.46 -25.39
CA MET A 1 -6.65 6.45 -24.34
C MET A 1 -6.09 5.21 -24.98
N GLY A 2 -5.21 4.49 -24.27
CA GLY A 2 -4.73 3.17 -24.69
C GLY A 2 -5.65 2.06 -24.17
N THR A 3 -5.58 0.89 -24.80
CA THR A 3 -6.27 -0.33 -24.35
C THR A 3 -5.25 -1.28 -23.73
N VAL A 4 -5.61 -1.87 -22.59
CA VAL A 4 -4.83 -2.94 -21.95
C VAL A 4 -5.63 -4.24 -22.09
N SER A 5 -4.94 -5.33 -22.42
CA SER A 5 -5.50 -6.68 -22.51
C SER A 5 -4.68 -7.60 -21.60
N ALA A 6 -5.37 -8.33 -20.72
CA ALA A 6 -4.78 -9.31 -19.82
C ALA A 6 -5.69 -10.53 -19.73
N ARG A 7 -5.09 -11.71 -19.55
CA ARG A 7 -5.84 -12.94 -19.27
C ARG A 7 -6.09 -13.02 -17.77
N LEU A 8 -7.31 -13.34 -17.38
CA LEU A 8 -7.72 -13.54 -16.00
C LEU A 8 -7.93 -15.04 -15.76
N SER A 9 -7.70 -15.50 -14.53
CA SER A 9 -8.13 -16.84 -14.12
C SER A 9 -9.65 -16.88 -13.98
N GLU A 10 -10.25 -18.07 -14.06
CA GLU A 10 -11.70 -18.25 -13.87
C GLU A 10 -12.16 -17.68 -12.52
N ASP A 11 -11.38 -17.89 -11.45
CA ASP A 11 -11.68 -17.36 -10.11
C ASP A 11 -11.72 -15.82 -10.11
N MET A 12 -10.76 -15.17 -10.77
CA MET A 12 -10.67 -13.71 -10.81
C MET A 12 -11.78 -13.11 -11.69
N GLU A 13 -12.17 -13.80 -12.76
CA GLU A 13 -13.33 -13.38 -13.56
C GLU A 13 -14.62 -13.46 -12.75
N ALA A 14 -14.82 -14.53 -11.97
CA ALA A 14 -15.99 -14.69 -11.11
C ALA A 14 -16.04 -13.63 -10.00
N GLU A 15 -14.90 -13.32 -9.38
CA GLU A 15 -14.80 -12.27 -8.35
C GLU A 15 -15.08 -10.89 -8.94
N LEU A 16 -14.53 -10.58 -10.12
CA LEU A 16 -14.81 -9.33 -10.81
C LEU A 16 -16.30 -9.21 -11.15
N GLU A 17 -16.95 -10.25 -11.65
CA GLU A 17 -18.38 -10.20 -11.97
C GLU A 17 -19.23 -9.96 -10.71
N SER A 18 -18.91 -10.63 -9.60
CA SER A 18 -19.57 -10.37 -8.31
C SER A 18 -19.40 -8.93 -7.84
N TYR A 19 -18.23 -8.32 -8.08
CA TYR A 19 -17.98 -6.92 -7.77
C TYR A 19 -18.83 -5.99 -8.66
N LEU A 20 -18.92 -6.28 -9.97
CA LEU A 20 -19.76 -5.50 -10.91
C LEU A 20 -21.24 -5.51 -10.49
N ASP A 21 -21.75 -6.68 -10.12
CA ASP A 21 -23.13 -6.86 -9.67
C ASP A 21 -23.40 -6.10 -8.36
N ALA A 22 -22.46 -6.14 -7.42
CA ALA A 22 -22.60 -5.47 -6.13
C ALA A 22 -22.55 -3.94 -6.24
N GLU A 23 -21.61 -3.41 -7.04
CA GLU A 23 -21.39 -1.97 -7.19
C GLU A 23 -22.25 -1.33 -8.29
N GLY A 24 -22.86 -2.14 -9.16
CA GLY A 24 -23.72 -1.67 -10.26
C GLY A 24 -22.96 -0.88 -11.33
N VAL A 25 -21.69 -1.21 -11.56
CA VAL A 25 -20.80 -0.52 -12.51
C VAL A 25 -20.49 -1.36 -13.73
N ASP A 26 -20.15 -0.72 -14.85
CA ASP A 26 -19.69 -1.46 -16.03
C ASP A 26 -18.26 -1.97 -15.86
N ARG A 27 -17.94 -3.08 -16.56
CA ARG A 27 -16.64 -3.74 -16.50
C ARG A 27 -15.46 -2.80 -16.73
N SER A 28 -15.58 -1.87 -17.68
CA SER A 28 -14.47 -0.97 -18.01
C SER A 28 -14.22 0.04 -16.90
N THR A 29 -15.28 0.51 -16.24
CA THR A 29 -15.22 1.42 -15.11
C THR A 29 -14.62 0.73 -13.88
N ALA A 30 -15.10 -0.46 -13.54
CA ALA A 30 -14.55 -1.25 -12.44
C ALA A 30 -13.06 -1.54 -12.62
N VAL A 31 -12.66 -2.06 -13.78
CA VAL A 31 -11.24 -2.39 -14.03
C VAL A 31 -10.36 -1.16 -13.95
N ARG A 32 -10.81 -0.02 -14.48
CA ARG A 32 -10.04 1.24 -14.36
C ARG A 32 -9.94 1.71 -12.92
N GLN A 33 -11.03 1.63 -12.14
CA GLN A 33 -11.05 2.06 -10.76
C GLN A 33 -10.14 1.18 -9.89
N LEU A 34 -10.34 -0.14 -9.93
CA LEU A 34 -9.53 -1.11 -9.20
C LEU A 34 -8.04 -0.97 -9.54
N LEU A 35 -7.71 -0.80 -10.83
CA LEU A 35 -6.33 -0.59 -11.25
C LEU A 35 -5.76 0.75 -10.74
N ALA A 36 -6.54 1.82 -10.79
CA ALA A 36 -6.10 3.14 -10.31
C ALA A 36 -5.84 3.13 -8.79
N GLU A 37 -6.74 2.49 -8.03
CA GLU A 37 -6.59 2.31 -6.58
C GLU A 37 -5.33 1.51 -6.28
N GLN A 38 -5.16 0.33 -6.89
CA GLN A 38 -3.98 -0.51 -6.67
C GLN A 38 -2.66 0.17 -7.09
N LEU A 39 -2.67 0.95 -8.18
CA LEU A 39 -1.49 1.74 -8.58
C LEU A 39 -1.20 2.91 -7.63
N SER A 40 -2.19 3.44 -6.93
CA SER A 40 -1.98 4.42 -5.87
C SER A 40 -1.31 3.77 -4.68
N THR A 41 -1.88 2.67 -4.18
CA THR A 41 -1.32 1.91 -3.06
C THR A 41 0.11 1.48 -3.35
N TRP A 42 0.37 0.90 -4.53
CA TRP A 42 1.73 0.49 -4.90
C TRP A 42 2.75 1.63 -4.88
N ARG A 43 2.35 2.85 -5.30
CA ARG A 43 3.23 4.03 -5.25
C ARG A 43 3.52 4.46 -3.82
N GLU A 44 2.51 4.48 -2.96
CA GLU A 44 2.65 4.80 -1.54
C GLU A 44 3.59 3.82 -0.83
N GLU A 45 3.39 2.51 -1.02
CA GLU A 45 4.23 1.48 -0.41
C GLU A 45 5.69 1.60 -0.82
N ARG A 46 5.94 1.84 -2.12
CA ARG A 46 7.28 2.04 -2.66
C ARG A 46 7.92 3.33 -2.13
N ALA A 47 7.14 4.39 -1.96
CA ALA A 47 7.64 5.65 -1.40
C ALA A 47 8.06 5.48 0.06
N VAL A 48 7.23 4.83 0.87
CA VAL A 48 7.54 4.52 2.28
C VAL A 48 8.80 3.68 2.40
N GLU A 49 8.92 2.62 1.59
CA GLU A 49 10.11 1.74 1.62
C GLU A 49 11.41 2.50 1.31
N GLN A 50 11.41 3.38 0.32
CA GLN A 50 12.58 4.19 -0.02
C GLN A 50 12.97 5.17 1.10
N VAL A 51 11.99 5.72 1.84
CA VAL A 51 12.27 6.59 3.01
C VAL A 51 12.87 5.79 4.16
N ILE A 52 12.29 4.64 4.51
CA ILE A 52 12.78 3.78 5.59
C ILE A 52 14.22 3.33 5.31
N ARG A 53 14.56 3.05 4.06
CA ARG A 53 15.93 2.71 3.63
C ARG A 53 16.89 3.90 3.55
N GLY A 54 16.40 5.12 3.76
CA GLY A 54 17.19 6.35 3.65
C GLY A 54 17.61 6.70 2.22
N GLU A 55 16.94 6.14 1.21
CA GLU A 55 17.27 6.36 -0.21
C GLU A 55 16.82 7.76 -0.68
N ILE A 56 15.69 8.24 -0.17
CA ILE A 56 15.13 9.56 -0.48
C ILE A 56 14.58 10.25 0.77
N THR A 57 14.41 11.57 0.70
CA THR A 57 13.81 12.36 1.79
C THR A 57 12.30 12.13 1.88
N LEU A 58 11.72 12.37 3.06
CA LEU A 58 10.26 12.30 3.27
C LEU A 58 9.49 13.18 2.27
N SER A 59 9.95 14.40 2.00
CA SER A 59 9.32 15.28 1.01
C SER A 59 9.40 14.72 -0.41
N ALA A 60 10.54 14.16 -0.81
CA ALA A 60 10.69 13.57 -2.14
C ALA A 60 9.81 12.32 -2.31
N ALA A 61 9.66 11.53 -1.25
CA ALA A 61 8.78 10.37 -1.25
C ALA A 61 7.29 10.74 -1.32
N ALA A 62 6.90 11.88 -0.73
CA ALA A 62 5.52 12.34 -0.77
C ALA A 62 5.10 12.66 -2.22
N GLU A 63 6.00 13.30 -2.97
CA GLU A 63 5.85 13.53 -4.41
C GLU A 63 5.73 12.22 -5.21
N VAL A 64 6.53 11.19 -4.88
CA VAL A 64 6.47 9.87 -5.53
C VAL A 64 5.13 9.17 -5.27
N ALA A 65 4.67 9.23 -4.03
CA ALA A 65 3.38 8.67 -3.62
C ALA A 65 2.19 9.46 -4.20
N GLY A 66 2.38 10.75 -4.51
CA GLY A 66 1.31 11.66 -4.93
C GLY A 66 0.41 12.07 -3.76
N VAL A 67 0.95 12.14 -2.56
CA VAL A 67 0.25 12.56 -1.33
C VAL A 67 1.01 13.72 -0.68
N ASP A 68 0.39 14.41 0.26
CA ASP A 68 1.10 15.42 1.03
C ASP A 68 2.09 14.79 2.04
N VAL A 69 3.04 15.60 2.50
CA VAL A 69 4.12 15.15 3.39
C VAL A 69 3.59 14.58 4.73
N TRP A 70 2.47 15.08 5.25
CA TRP A 70 1.92 14.59 6.52
C TRP A 70 1.22 13.25 6.37
N THR A 71 0.50 13.05 5.27
CA THR A 71 -0.06 11.74 4.91
C THR A 71 1.05 10.70 4.81
N LEU A 72 2.15 11.01 4.11
CA LEU A 72 3.27 10.08 4.04
C LEU A 72 3.91 9.84 5.41
N ALA A 73 4.10 10.87 6.23
CA ALA A 73 4.67 10.71 7.57
C ALA A 73 3.85 9.75 8.44
N ALA A 74 2.51 9.77 8.31
CA ALA A 74 1.64 8.83 8.98
C ALA A 74 1.84 7.40 8.44
N LEU A 75 1.92 7.22 7.12
CA LEU A 75 2.17 5.90 6.50
C LEU A 75 3.51 5.30 6.92
N VAL A 76 4.58 6.10 7.00
CA VAL A 76 5.90 5.66 7.48
C VAL A 76 5.82 5.23 8.94
N ARG A 77 5.21 6.05 9.82
CA ARG A 77 5.06 5.74 11.24
C ARG A 77 4.27 4.45 11.46
N ASP A 78 3.19 4.23 10.73
CA ASP A 78 2.37 3.03 10.88
C ASP A 78 3.14 1.77 10.42
N ARG A 79 4.05 1.89 9.44
CA ARG A 79 4.96 0.82 9.03
C ARG A 79 6.10 0.57 10.04
N GLU A 80 6.65 1.62 10.65
CA GLU A 80 7.73 1.49 11.66
C GLU A 80 7.24 0.99 13.03
N GLN A 81 5.95 1.14 13.36
CA GLN A 81 5.37 0.55 14.58
C GLN A 81 5.45 -0.99 14.61
N SER A 82 5.77 -1.64 13.48
CA SER A 82 6.07 -3.07 13.42
C SER A 82 7.46 -3.45 13.94
N TRP A 83 8.34 -2.49 14.26
CA TRP A 83 9.77 -2.77 14.52
C TRP A 83 10.06 -3.31 15.92
N VAL A 84 9.18 -3.11 16.90
CA VAL A 84 9.37 -3.67 18.24
C VAL A 84 8.58 -4.96 18.35
N ASP A 85 9.23 -6.08 18.02
CA ASP A 85 8.66 -7.41 18.24
C ASP A 85 8.56 -7.68 19.74
N SER A 86 7.50 -8.39 20.16
CA SER A 86 7.21 -8.62 21.58
C SER A 86 8.37 -9.30 22.34
N GLU A 87 9.16 -10.12 21.65
CA GLU A 87 10.36 -10.78 22.17
C GLU A 87 11.51 -9.79 22.47
N GLY A 88 11.61 -8.70 21.70
CA GLY A 88 12.61 -7.64 21.95
C GLY A 88 12.28 -6.80 23.18
N ILE A 89 10.98 -6.59 23.45
CA ILE A 89 10.52 -5.88 24.66
C ILE A 89 10.81 -6.71 25.91
N GLU A 90 10.53 -8.02 25.86
CA GLU A 90 10.77 -8.92 26.99
C GLU A 90 12.25 -8.93 27.37
N ALA A 91 13.15 -9.06 26.37
CA ALA A 91 14.59 -9.04 26.59
C ALA A 91 15.11 -7.72 27.18
N ASP A 92 14.57 -6.58 26.74
CA ASP A 92 14.95 -5.28 27.30
C ASP A 92 14.48 -5.13 28.76
N ILE A 93 13.24 -5.54 29.08
CA ILE A 93 12.69 -5.51 30.44
C ILE A 93 13.50 -6.40 31.39
N GLU A 94 13.83 -7.63 30.98
CA GLU A 94 14.67 -8.53 31.78
C GLU A 94 16.06 -7.95 32.07
N SER A 95 16.60 -7.12 31.17
CA SER A 95 17.91 -6.47 31.38
C SER A 95 17.90 -5.37 32.45
N PHE A 96 16.74 -4.78 32.75
CA PHE A 96 16.60 -3.73 33.79
C PHE A 96 16.36 -4.28 35.20
N ASP A 97 15.89 -5.53 35.32
CA ASP A 97 15.64 -6.22 36.60
C ASP A 97 16.84 -7.06 37.10
N ALA A 98 17.97 -7.03 36.38
CA ALA A 98 19.21 -7.76 36.68
C ALA A 98 20.27 -6.95 37.47
#